data_AF-A0A955XAF8-F1
#
_entry.id   AF-A0A955XAF8-F1
#
_cell.length_a   1.000
_cell.length_b   1.000
_cell.length_c   1.000
_cell.angle_alpha   90.00
_cell.angle_beta   90.00
_cell.angle_gamma   90.00
#
_symmetry.space_group_name_H-M   'P 1'
#
loop_
_entity.id
_entity.type
_entity.pdbx_description
1 polymer ?
#
loop_
_entity_poly.entity_id
_entity_poly.type
_entity_poly.pdbx_seq_one_letter_code
_entity_poly.pdbx_strand_id
1 'polypeptide(L)'
;MEDSYTLREVAELLGISKRTLQRRIQEGAFPGRYLAPGPEGLQMRIPAADVERARAELHRAGEGHPTRTLVPGSVKDSLLPYRSSEVEAISSAPMYRESLERAGVEELRGVVLNVVREEREMFLTAVRDALIVRDREISELRGELAEMRSAVERMNDGLERFERRLELEWRSQAERPAAWTEILGVPANGGGVDVDLLLREIGELEAMVGHLVPE
;
A
#
# COMPACT_ATOMS: atom_id res chain seq x y z
N MET A 1 -2.43 5.82 16.25
CA MET A 1 -2.83 4.48 15.78
C MET A 1 -3.49 4.72 14.44
N GLU A 2 -2.94 4.17 13.36
CA GLU A 2 -3.57 4.34 12.03
C GLU A 2 -4.79 3.42 11.97
N ASP A 3 -5.97 4.02 12.12
CA ASP A 3 -7.22 3.28 12.08
C ASP A 3 -7.39 2.69 10.67
N SER A 4 -7.33 1.36 10.62
CA SER A 4 -7.45 0.59 9.39
C SER A 4 -8.56 -0.45 9.55
N TYR A 5 -9.41 -0.52 8.54
CA TYR A 5 -10.60 -1.35 8.57
C TYR A 5 -10.38 -2.60 7.73
N THR A 6 -10.95 -3.71 8.19
CA THR A 6 -11.05 -4.93 7.42
C THR A 6 -12.06 -4.77 6.28
N LEU A 7 -11.90 -5.58 5.24
CA LEU A 7 -12.77 -5.57 4.07
C LEU A 7 -14.26 -5.85 4.42
N ARG A 8 -14.53 -6.53 5.54
CA ARG A 8 -15.89 -6.75 6.04
C ARG A 8 -16.48 -5.48 6.66
N GLU A 9 -15.73 -4.82 7.54
CA GLU A 9 -16.15 -3.57 8.20
C GLU A 9 -16.40 -2.47 7.19
N VAL A 10 -15.53 -2.33 6.16
CA VAL A 10 -15.73 -1.33 5.10
C VAL A 10 -16.99 -1.60 4.28
N ALA A 11 -17.29 -2.87 3.98
CA ALA A 11 -18.51 -3.23 3.26
C ALA A 11 -19.77 -2.84 4.05
N GLU A 12 -19.75 -3.06 5.36
CA GLU A 12 -20.82 -2.69 6.28
C GLU A 12 -20.95 -1.17 6.43
N LEU A 13 -19.84 -0.45 6.62
CA LEU A 13 -19.81 1.01 6.72
C LEU A 13 -20.35 1.72 5.46
N LEU A 14 -20.07 1.17 4.28
CA LEU A 14 -20.51 1.73 3.00
C LEU A 14 -21.89 1.21 2.56
N GLY A 15 -22.48 0.25 3.28
CA GLY A 15 -23.76 -0.36 2.90
C GLY A 15 -23.72 -1.11 1.56
N ILE A 16 -22.56 -1.65 1.17
CA ILE A 16 -22.37 -2.36 -0.10
C ILE A 16 -21.98 -3.82 0.11
N SER A 17 -22.23 -4.67 -0.87
CA SER A 17 -21.81 -6.07 -0.81
C SER A 17 -20.27 -6.17 -0.82
N LYS A 18 -19.74 -7.20 -0.14
CA LYS A 18 -18.29 -7.53 -0.15
C LYS A 18 -17.74 -7.69 -1.58
N ARG A 19 -18.54 -8.28 -2.48
CA ARG A 19 -18.18 -8.47 -3.90
C ARG A 19 -18.08 -7.14 -4.64
N THR A 20 -19.00 -6.21 -4.39
CA THR A 20 -18.96 -4.86 -4.96
C THR A 20 -17.73 -4.09 -4.48
N LEU A 21 -17.41 -4.20 -3.19
CA LEU A 21 -16.21 -3.60 -2.62
C LEU A 21 -14.94 -4.16 -3.27
N GLN A 22 -14.83 -5.49 -3.43
CA GLN A 22 -13.71 -6.13 -4.13
C GLN A 22 -13.57 -5.66 -5.57
N ARG A 23 -14.68 -5.51 -6.30
CA ARG A 23 -14.67 -4.97 -7.67
C ARG A 23 -14.12 -3.55 -7.69
N ARG A 24 -14.59 -2.67 -6.79
CA ARG A 24 -14.09 -1.28 -6.67
C ARG A 24 -12.61 -1.22 -6.29
N ILE A 25 -12.15 -2.15 -5.47
CA ILE A 25 -10.72 -2.28 -5.14
C ILE A 25 -9.90 -2.63 -6.40
N GLN A 26 -10.39 -3.56 -7.23
CA GLN A 26 -9.76 -3.91 -8.51
C GLN A 26 -9.78 -2.74 -9.50
N GLU A 27 -10.85 -1.94 -9.49
CA GLU A 27 -10.99 -0.70 -10.27
C GLU A 27 -10.12 0.46 -9.73
N GLY A 28 -9.43 0.29 -8.60
CA GLY A 28 -8.49 1.27 -8.07
C GLY A 28 -9.09 2.30 -7.10
N ALA A 29 -10.34 2.12 -6.62
CA ALA A 29 -11.00 3.07 -5.73
C ALA A 29 -10.33 3.21 -4.33
N PHE A 30 -9.50 2.25 -3.94
CA PHE A 30 -8.79 2.22 -2.65
C PHE A 30 -7.28 2.03 -2.90
N PRO A 31 -6.55 3.13 -3.16
CA PRO A 31 -5.12 3.08 -3.50
C PRO A 31 -4.23 2.75 -2.29
N GLY A 32 -4.64 3.11 -1.07
CA GLY A 32 -3.85 2.90 0.16
C GLY A 32 -4.02 1.53 0.82
N ARG A 33 -4.62 0.55 0.14
CA ARG A 33 -4.85 -0.79 0.71
C ARG A 33 -3.53 -1.54 0.95
N TYR A 34 -3.47 -2.31 2.03
CA TYR A 34 -2.33 -3.16 2.35
C TYR A 34 -2.76 -4.48 2.99
N LEU A 35 -1.85 -5.45 3.03
CA LEU A 35 -2.05 -6.70 3.77
C LEU A 35 -1.44 -6.56 5.16
N ALA A 36 -2.20 -6.91 6.19
CA ALA A 36 -1.73 -6.93 7.57
C ALA A 36 -2.03 -8.27 8.22
N PRO A 37 -1.21 -8.74 9.18
CA PRO A 37 -1.51 -9.95 9.93
C PRO A 37 -2.81 -9.77 10.73
N GLY A 38 -3.66 -10.79 10.66
CA GLY A 38 -4.92 -10.92 11.39
C GLY A 38 -5.09 -12.33 11.95
N PRO A 39 -6.18 -12.60 12.70
CA PRO A 39 -6.40 -13.86 13.40
C PRO A 39 -6.45 -15.09 12.47
N GLU A 40 -6.80 -14.89 11.19
CA GLU A 40 -6.88 -15.94 10.18
C GLU A 40 -5.75 -15.84 9.13
N GLY A 41 -4.66 -15.15 9.44
CA GLY A 41 -3.54 -14.90 8.52
C GLY A 41 -3.57 -13.50 7.91
N LEU A 42 -2.99 -13.32 6.72
CA LEU A 42 -2.90 -12.01 6.08
C LEU A 42 -4.28 -11.53 5.62
N GLN A 43 -4.73 -10.41 6.18
CA GLN A 43 -6.01 -9.79 5.88
C GLN A 43 -5.79 -8.45 5.15
N MET A 44 -6.66 -8.16 4.19
CA MET A 44 -6.65 -6.88 3.49
C MET A 44 -7.24 -5.80 4.39
N ARG A 45 -6.45 -4.76 4.62
CA ARG A 45 -6.82 -3.57 5.39
C ARG A 45 -6.88 -2.35 4.51
N ILE A 46 -7.85 -1.49 4.79
CA ILE A 46 -8.11 -0.24 4.08
C ILE A 46 -7.94 0.90 5.08
N PRO A 47 -7.08 1.90 4.82
CA PRO A 47 -6.91 3.05 5.70
C PRO A 47 -8.22 3.82 5.87
N ALA A 48 -8.47 4.36 7.08
CA ALA A 48 -9.65 5.19 7.35
C ALA A 48 -9.83 6.33 6.33
N ALA A 49 -8.74 7.00 5.93
CA ALA A 49 -8.76 8.10 4.96
C ALA A 49 -9.38 7.70 3.60
N ASP A 50 -9.14 6.47 3.14
CA ASP A 50 -9.71 5.99 1.88
C ASP A 50 -11.20 5.62 2.04
N VAL A 51 -11.57 5.08 3.22
CA VAL A 51 -12.97 4.77 3.55
C VAL A 51 -13.80 6.05 3.64
N GLU A 52 -13.28 7.10 4.26
CA GLU A 52 -13.94 8.41 4.35
C GLU A 52 -14.13 9.04 2.97
N ARG A 53 -13.11 8.96 2.11
CA ARG A 53 -13.22 9.43 0.72
C ARG A 53 -14.32 8.69 -0.05
N ALA A 54 -14.34 7.37 0.04
CA ALA A 54 -15.36 6.54 -0.60
C ALA A 54 -16.77 6.83 -0.06
N ARG A 55 -16.90 7.11 1.23
CA ARG A 55 -18.16 7.50 1.87
C ARG A 55 -18.64 8.87 1.37
N ALA A 56 -17.74 9.85 1.28
CA ALA A 56 -18.05 11.18 0.74
C ALA A 56 -18.48 11.13 -0.73
N GLU A 57 -17.89 10.25 -1.54
CA GLU A 57 -18.31 10.00 -2.93
C GLU A 57 -19.70 9.38 -3.02
N LEU A 58 -20.03 8.43 -2.13
CA LEU A 58 -21.36 7.83 -2.03
C LEU A 58 -22.43 8.87 -1.66
N HIS A 59 -22.12 9.76 -0.72
CA HIS A 59 -23.00 10.88 -0.39
C HIS A 59 -23.20 11.82 -1.59
N ARG A 60 -22.12 12.18 -2.30
CA ARG A 60 -22.21 12.97 -3.55
C ARG A 60 -23.04 12.30 -4.64
N ALA A 61 -22.96 10.97 -4.77
CA ALA A 61 -23.75 10.23 -5.75
C ALA A 61 -25.24 10.11 -5.36
N GLY A 62 -25.56 10.12 -4.06
CA GLY A 62 -26.93 10.08 -3.54
C GLY A 62 -27.71 11.39 -3.72
N GLU A 63 -27.01 12.54 -3.77
CA GLU A 63 -27.62 13.87 -3.89
C GLU A 63 -27.96 14.30 -5.33
N GLY A 64 -28.00 13.36 -6.28
CA GLY A 64 -28.59 13.62 -7.60
C GLY A 64 -27.69 14.35 -8.60
N HIS A 65 -26.37 14.28 -8.44
CA HIS A 65 -25.46 14.52 -9.57
C HIS A 65 -25.02 13.17 -10.14
N PRO A 66 -25.53 12.76 -11.32
CA PRO A 66 -24.95 11.62 -12.00
C PRO A 66 -23.49 11.98 -12.27
N THR A 67 -22.59 11.38 -11.49
CA THR A 67 -21.16 11.39 -11.79
C THR A 67 -21.07 10.77 -13.16
N ARG A 68 -20.88 11.66 -14.13
CA ARG A 68 -20.61 11.41 -15.53
C ARG A 68 -19.31 10.61 -15.56
N THR A 69 -19.42 9.30 -15.38
CA THR A 69 -18.42 8.35 -15.83
C THR A 69 -18.23 8.70 -17.30
N LEU A 70 -17.06 9.22 -17.63
CA LEU A 70 -16.64 9.52 -18.99
C LEU A 70 -16.53 8.19 -19.74
N VAL A 71 -17.69 7.63 -20.11
CA VAL A 71 -17.82 6.63 -21.16
C VAL A 71 -17.99 7.43 -22.45
N PRO A 72 -17.08 7.33 -23.42
CA PRO A 72 -17.28 7.96 -24.71
C PRO A 72 -18.45 7.28 -25.43
N GLY A 73 -19.49 8.05 -25.72
CA GLY A 73 -20.35 7.86 -26.88
C GLY A 73 -21.38 6.73 -26.83
N SER A 74 -22.48 6.91 -26.12
CA SER A 74 -23.76 6.32 -26.53
C SER A 74 -24.81 7.42 -26.69
N VAL A 75 -24.91 7.93 -27.92
CA VAL A 75 -25.96 8.86 -28.35
C VAL A 75 -27.25 8.06 -28.49
N LYS A 76 -28.01 7.92 -27.41
CA LYS A 76 -29.43 7.56 -27.44
C LYS A 76 -30.13 8.39 -26.39
N ASP A 77 -30.70 9.50 -26.84
CA ASP A 77 -32.01 10.03 -26.44
C ASP A 77 -32.12 11.51 -26.83
N SER A 78 -32.45 11.74 -28.10
CA SER A 78 -33.14 12.96 -28.53
C SER A 78 -34.53 12.54 -29.00
N LEU A 79 -35.41 12.29 -28.04
CA LEU A 79 -36.85 12.20 -28.28
C LEU A 79 -37.40 13.63 -28.37
N LEU A 80 -37.46 14.17 -29.59
CA LEU A 80 -38.36 15.27 -29.90
C LEU A 80 -39.65 14.69 -30.49
N PRO A 81 -40.84 15.20 -30.10
CA PRO A 81 -42.09 14.84 -30.74
C PRO A 81 -42.16 15.54 -32.10
N TYR A 82 -41.76 14.85 -33.17
CA TYR A 82 -41.90 15.37 -34.52
C TYR A 82 -43.37 15.26 -34.94
N ARG A 83 -43.96 16.44 -35.19
CA ARG A 83 -45.32 16.66 -35.65
C ARG A 83 -45.46 16.06 -37.05
N SER A 84 -46.33 15.06 -37.19
CA SER A 84 -46.75 14.54 -38.48
C SER A 84 -47.69 15.51 -39.17
N SER A 85 -47.22 16.25 -40.17
CA SER A 85 -48.03 16.69 -41.30
C SER A 85 -47.14 17.25 -42.40
N GLU A 86 -47.43 16.83 -43.63
CA GLU A 86 -47.00 17.42 -44.91
C GLU A 86 -45.60 17.03 -45.42
N VAL A 87 -45.54 15.87 -46.08
CA VAL A 87 -44.81 15.79 -47.35
C VAL A 87 -45.69 15.00 -48.32
N GLU A 88 -46.27 15.74 -49.26
CA GLU A 88 -46.97 15.21 -50.41
C GLU A 88 -46.06 14.34 -51.28
N ALA A 89 -46.71 13.44 -51.99
CA ALA A 89 -46.15 12.49 -52.90
C ALA A 89 -45.15 13.10 -53.91
N ILE A 90 -43.88 12.71 -53.81
CA ILE A 90 -42.97 12.68 -54.95
C ILE A 90 -42.77 11.21 -55.33
N SER A 91 -43.68 10.76 -56.18
CA SER A 91 -43.38 10.05 -57.43
C SER A 91 -42.12 9.16 -57.45
N SER A 92 -42.36 7.86 -57.30
CA SER A 92 -41.94 6.80 -58.23
C SER A 92 -40.57 6.92 -58.90
N ALA A 93 -39.54 6.37 -58.25
CA ALA A 93 -38.36 5.82 -58.93
C ALA A 93 -37.81 4.60 -58.16
N PRO A 94 -38.25 3.37 -58.47
CA PRO A 94 -37.56 2.17 -58.02
C PRO A 94 -36.44 1.88 -59.02
N MET A 95 -35.19 1.69 -58.54
CA MET A 95 -34.08 0.93 -59.18
C MET A 95 -32.65 1.41 -58.82
N TYR A 96 -32.44 2.35 -57.89
CA TYR A 96 -31.08 2.74 -57.47
C TYR A 96 -30.85 2.84 -55.95
N ARG A 97 -31.73 2.24 -55.12
CA ARG A 97 -31.59 2.31 -53.65
C ARG A 97 -30.76 1.15 -53.07
N GLU A 98 -30.80 -0.04 -53.68
CA GLU A 98 -30.16 -1.24 -53.10
C GLU A 98 -28.65 -1.37 -53.38
N SER A 99 -28.15 -0.74 -54.44
CA SER A 99 -26.73 -0.82 -54.81
C SER A 99 -25.85 0.23 -54.11
N LEU A 100 -26.40 1.36 -53.67
CA LEU A 100 -25.69 2.33 -52.83
C LEU A 100 -25.55 1.89 -51.37
N GLU A 101 -26.52 1.16 -50.83
CA GLU A 101 -26.51 0.74 -49.42
C GLU A 101 -25.44 -0.33 -49.13
N ARG A 102 -25.21 -1.29 -50.03
CA ARG A 102 -24.17 -2.31 -49.83
C ARG A 102 -22.74 -1.74 -49.96
N ALA A 103 -22.52 -0.84 -50.92
CA ALA A 103 -21.22 -0.21 -51.13
C ALA A 103 -20.85 0.72 -49.97
N GLY A 104 -21.79 1.54 -49.48
CA GLY A 104 -21.55 2.44 -48.35
C GLY A 104 -21.33 1.71 -47.02
N VAL A 105 -21.96 0.55 -46.81
CA VAL A 105 -21.73 -0.27 -45.61
C VAL A 105 -20.33 -0.89 -45.61
N GLU A 106 -19.83 -1.39 -46.74
CA GLU A 106 -18.46 -1.91 -46.81
C GLU A 106 -17.41 -0.80 -46.67
N GLU A 107 -17.67 0.40 -47.19
CA GLU A 107 -16.82 1.56 -46.99
C GLU A 107 -16.78 1.97 -45.51
N LEU A 108 -17.94 2.10 -44.86
CA LEU A 108 -18.04 2.40 -43.43
C LEU A 108 -17.34 1.31 -42.59
N ARG A 109 -17.51 0.03 -42.96
CA ARG A 109 -16.82 -1.08 -42.31
C ARG A 109 -15.30 -0.96 -42.44
N GLY A 110 -14.80 -0.58 -43.63
CA GLY A 110 -13.39 -0.29 -43.84
C GLY A 110 -12.86 0.83 -42.95
N VAL A 111 -13.61 1.93 -42.85
CA VAL A 111 -13.30 3.06 -41.96
C VAL A 111 -13.26 2.61 -40.50
N VAL A 112 -14.29 1.90 -40.04
CA VAL A 112 -14.38 1.41 -38.65
C VAL A 112 -13.21 0.46 -38.34
N LEU A 113 -12.87 -0.46 -39.25
CA LEU A 113 -11.74 -1.37 -39.04
C LEU A 113 -10.39 -0.63 -38.97
N ASN A 114 -10.21 0.42 -39.78
CA ASN A 114 -9.01 1.24 -39.73
C ASN A 114 -8.91 2.02 -38.42
N VAL A 115 -10.01 2.65 -37.97
CA VAL A 115 -10.06 3.38 -36.68
C VAL A 115 -9.77 2.43 -35.52
N VAL A 116 -10.44 1.27 -35.47
CA VAL A 116 -10.22 0.27 -34.41
C VAL A 116 -8.78 -0.25 -34.42
N ARG A 117 -8.18 -0.42 -35.60
CA ARG A 117 -6.79 -0.83 -35.72
C ARG A 117 -5.84 0.24 -35.19
N GLU A 118 -6.05 1.50 -35.55
CA GLU A 118 -5.24 2.63 -35.11
C GLU A 118 -5.36 2.84 -33.59
N GLU A 119 -6.58 2.82 -33.05
CA GLU A 119 -6.82 2.88 -31.60
C GLU A 119 -6.14 1.72 -30.85
N ARG A 120 -6.21 0.50 -31.40
CA ARG A 120 -5.51 -0.66 -30.84
C ARG A 120 -4.00 -0.45 -30.85
N GLU A 121 -3.42 0.05 -31.95
CA GLU A 121 -1.99 0.30 -32.06
C GLU A 121 -1.55 1.38 -31.06
N MET A 122 -2.30 2.48 -30.94
CA MET A 122 -2.06 3.53 -29.93
C MET A 122 -2.18 3.02 -28.50
N PHE A 123 -3.16 2.17 -28.21
CA PHE A 123 -3.30 1.57 -26.88
C PHE A 123 -2.12 0.66 -26.55
N LEU A 124 -1.69 -0.17 -27.51
CA LEU A 124 -0.56 -1.08 -27.32
C LEU A 124 0.76 -0.34 -27.12
N THR A 125 0.98 0.79 -27.81
CA THR A 125 2.16 1.63 -27.56
C THR A 125 2.11 2.26 -26.18
N ALA A 126 0.97 2.84 -25.79
CA ALA A 126 0.79 3.44 -24.46
C ALA A 126 1.02 2.42 -23.33
N VAL A 127 0.49 1.20 -23.46
CA VAL A 127 0.71 0.12 -22.49
C VAL A 127 2.18 -0.29 -22.44
N ARG A 128 2.84 -0.42 -23.60
CA ARG A 128 4.27 -0.76 -23.65
C ARG A 128 5.13 0.31 -22.97
N ASP A 129 4.86 1.58 -23.22
CA ASP A 129 5.59 2.68 -22.61
C ASP A 129 5.38 2.72 -21.09
N ALA A 130 4.14 2.50 -20.64
CA ALA A 130 3.83 2.39 -19.21
C ALA A 130 4.57 1.21 -18.55
N LEU A 131 4.66 0.05 -19.22
CA LEU A 131 5.42 -1.10 -18.73
C LEU A 131 6.92 -0.77 -18.64
N ILE A 132 7.51 -0.11 -19.64
CA ILE A 132 8.92 0.29 -19.60
C ILE A 132 9.21 1.21 -18.41
N VAL A 133 8.32 2.17 -18.13
CA VAL A 133 8.47 3.06 -16.97
C VAL A 133 8.41 2.26 -15.67
N ARG A 134 7.45 1.35 -15.53
CA ARG A 134 7.33 0.51 -14.34
C ARG A 134 8.50 -0.46 -14.16
N ASP A 135 9.03 -1.02 -15.24
CA ASP A 135 10.20 -1.90 -15.17
C ASP A 135 11.46 -1.16 -14.69
N ARG A 136 11.61 0.11 -15.08
CA ARG A 136 12.68 0.97 -14.55
C ARG A 136 12.52 1.23 -13.06
N GLU A 137 11.34 1.63 -12.62
CA GLU A 137 11.03 1.87 -11.20
C GLU A 137 11.25 0.60 -10.36
N ILE A 138 10.80 -0.57 -10.84
CA ILE A 138 11.05 -1.86 -10.17
C ILE A 138 12.55 -2.15 -10.07
N SER A 139 13.31 -1.81 -11.11
CA SER A 139 14.77 -2.02 -11.12
C SER A 139 15.47 -1.08 -10.13
N GLU A 140 15.06 0.18 -10.06
CA GLU A 140 15.56 1.18 -9.10
C GLU A 140 15.27 0.74 -7.66
N LEU A 141 14.02 0.41 -7.34
CA LEU A 141 13.62 -0.07 -6.01
C LEU A 141 14.37 -1.35 -5.60
N ARG A 142 14.63 -2.26 -6.54
CA ARG A 142 15.46 -3.44 -6.28
C ARG A 142 16.91 -3.09 -5.97
N GLY A 143 17.45 -2.06 -6.64
CA GLY A 143 18.76 -1.50 -6.33
C GLY A 143 18.83 -0.95 -4.90
N GLU A 144 17.87 -0.11 -4.53
CA GLU A 144 17.77 0.46 -3.18
C GLU A 144 17.65 -0.63 -2.10
N LEU A 145 16.83 -1.66 -2.34
CA LEU A 145 16.72 -2.80 -1.42
C LEU A 145 18.04 -3.57 -1.28
N ALA A 146 18.81 -3.73 -2.35
CA ALA A 146 20.11 -4.38 -2.30
C ALA A 146 21.10 -3.55 -1.45
N GLU A 147 21.09 -2.23 -1.60
CA GLU A 147 21.93 -1.32 -0.81
C GLU A 147 21.55 -1.34 0.68
N MET A 148 20.26 -1.27 0.99
CA MET A 148 19.75 -1.37 2.36
C MET A 148 20.14 -2.71 3.00
N ARG A 149 20.03 -3.81 2.26
CA ARG A 149 20.45 -5.14 2.72
C ARG A 149 21.94 -5.15 3.06
N SER A 150 22.79 -4.63 2.18
CA SER A 150 24.23 -4.52 2.45
C SER A 150 24.55 -3.59 3.63
N ALA A 151 23.76 -2.55 3.86
CA ALA A 151 23.91 -1.68 5.03
C ALA A 151 23.60 -2.42 6.33
N VAL A 152 22.53 -3.20 6.37
CA VAL A 152 22.16 -4.05 7.52
C VAL A 152 23.23 -5.11 7.78
N GLU A 153 23.74 -5.78 6.75
CA GLU A 153 24.83 -6.74 6.88
C GLU A 153 26.08 -6.10 7.52
N ARG A 154 26.48 -4.91 7.05
CA ARG A 154 27.59 -4.15 7.65
C ARG A 154 27.33 -3.74 9.10
N MET A 155 26.09 -3.39 9.45
CA MET A 155 25.72 -3.06 10.83
C MET A 155 25.81 -4.29 11.73
N ASN A 156 25.32 -5.44 11.29
CA ASN A 156 25.41 -6.69 12.03
C ASN A 156 26.88 -7.10 12.25
N ASP A 157 27.72 -7.03 11.22
CA ASP A 157 29.17 -7.25 11.37
C ASP A 157 29.82 -6.26 12.36
N GLY A 158 29.28 -5.03 12.44
CA GLY A 158 29.68 -4.03 13.42
C GLY A 158 29.30 -4.42 14.85
N LEU A 159 28.06 -4.87 15.05
CA LEU A 159 27.55 -5.33 16.34
C LEU A 159 28.33 -6.55 16.84
N GLU A 160 28.53 -7.58 16.00
CA GLU A 160 29.30 -8.76 16.38
C GLU A 160 30.76 -8.44 16.77
N ARG A 161 31.35 -7.43 16.12
CA ARG A 161 32.70 -6.96 16.49
C ARG A 161 32.68 -6.19 17.80
N PHE A 162 31.63 -5.41 18.04
CA PHE A 162 31.46 -4.67 19.29
C PHE A 162 31.22 -5.63 20.46
N GLU A 163 30.34 -6.62 20.31
CA GLU A 163 30.09 -7.66 21.32
C GLU A 163 31.36 -8.43 21.67
N ARG A 164 32.12 -8.88 20.66
CA ARG A 164 33.41 -9.54 20.89
C ARG A 164 34.41 -8.65 21.63
N ARG A 165 34.43 -7.35 21.34
CA ARG A 165 35.28 -6.39 22.05
C ARG A 165 34.86 -6.30 23.51
N LEU A 166 33.57 -6.15 23.79
CA LEU A 166 33.05 -6.12 25.15
C LEU A 166 33.41 -7.41 25.89
N GLU A 167 33.21 -8.58 25.30
CA GLU A 167 33.59 -9.84 25.95
C GLU A 167 35.08 -9.90 26.30
N LEU A 168 35.95 -9.40 25.43
CA LEU A 168 37.39 -9.33 25.70
C LEU A 168 37.72 -8.33 26.81
N GLU A 169 37.07 -7.17 26.83
CA GLU A 169 37.22 -6.17 27.89
C GLU A 169 36.74 -6.71 29.24
N TRP A 170 35.56 -7.33 29.27
CA TRP A 170 35.01 -7.96 30.46
C TRP A 170 35.91 -9.09 30.97
N ARG A 171 36.43 -9.96 30.09
CA ARG A 171 37.43 -10.98 30.47
C ARG A 171 38.70 -10.35 31.03
N SER A 172 39.22 -9.32 30.37
CA SER A 172 40.42 -8.61 30.84
C SER A 172 40.22 -7.95 32.21
N GLN A 173 39.04 -7.40 32.49
CA GLN A 173 38.71 -6.86 33.80
C GLN A 173 38.56 -7.94 34.86
N ALA A 174 37.92 -9.07 34.52
CA ALA A 174 37.79 -10.22 35.42
C ALA A 174 39.17 -10.84 35.77
N GLU A 175 40.10 -10.84 34.82
CA GLU A 175 41.49 -11.29 35.01
C GLU A 175 42.39 -10.26 35.72
N ARG A 176 41.84 -9.16 36.23
CA ARG A 176 42.52 -8.23 37.16
C ARG A 176 42.06 -8.42 38.61
N PRO A 177 42.16 -9.61 39.23
CA PRO A 177 41.79 -9.79 40.64
C PRO A 177 42.66 -8.93 41.58
N ALA A 178 43.90 -8.64 41.18
CA ALA A 178 44.83 -7.83 41.98
C ALA A 178 44.40 -6.36 42.15
N ALA A 179 43.70 -5.79 41.15
CA ALA A 179 43.22 -4.41 41.24
C ALA A 179 42.03 -4.31 42.21
N TRP A 180 41.16 -5.33 42.23
CA TRP A 180 40.04 -5.39 43.17
C TRP A 180 40.49 -5.62 44.61
N THR A 181 41.54 -6.41 44.84
CA THR A 181 42.09 -6.59 46.19
C THR A 181 42.70 -5.31 46.77
N GLU A 182 43.30 -4.46 45.93
CA GLU A 182 43.87 -3.17 46.35
C GLU A 182 42.77 -2.12 46.59
N ILE A 183 41.73 -2.09 45.75
CA ILE A 183 40.61 -1.14 45.87
C ILE A 183 39.66 -1.50 47.03
N LEU A 184 39.39 -2.80 47.24
CA LEU A 184 38.49 -3.26 48.31
C LEU A 184 39.21 -3.43 49.66
N GLY A 185 40.52 -3.14 49.72
CA GLY A 185 41.30 -3.22 50.96
C GLY A 185 41.31 -4.63 51.59
N VAL A 186 41.02 -5.67 50.82
CA VAL A 186 40.97 -7.04 51.33
C VAL A 186 42.40 -7.53 51.51
N PRO A 187 42.87 -7.76 52.74
CA PRO A 187 44.24 -8.20 52.97
C PRO A 187 44.44 -9.59 52.36
N ALA A 188 45.52 -9.77 51.59
CA ALA A 188 45.87 -11.04 50.94
C ALA A 188 46.03 -12.23 51.93
N ASN A 189 46.10 -11.96 53.23
CA ASN A 189 46.14 -12.96 54.30
C ASN A 189 44.75 -13.28 54.83
N GLY A 190 43.95 -14.06 54.09
CA GLY A 190 42.93 -14.98 54.62
C GLY A 190 41.85 -14.45 55.59
N GLY A 191 41.74 -13.14 55.81
CA GLY A 191 40.65 -12.53 56.56
C GLY A 191 39.43 -12.55 55.66
N GLY A 192 38.55 -13.53 55.86
CA GLY A 192 37.33 -13.66 55.09
C GLY A 192 36.58 -12.33 55.04
N VAL A 193 36.26 -11.88 53.83
CA VAL A 193 35.35 -10.76 53.63
C VAL A 193 34.04 -11.14 54.30
N ASP A 194 33.58 -10.32 55.25
CA ASP A 194 32.32 -10.55 55.94
C ASP A 194 31.18 -10.30 54.95
N VAL A 195 30.75 -11.38 54.30
CA VAL A 195 29.69 -11.39 53.28
C VAL A 195 28.40 -10.80 53.84
N ASP A 196 28.14 -10.98 55.13
CA ASP A 196 26.94 -10.46 55.79
C ASP A 196 26.96 -8.93 55.89
N LEU A 197 28.14 -8.34 56.10
CA LEU A 197 28.30 -6.87 56.11
C LEU A 197 28.05 -6.26 54.73
N LEU A 198 28.58 -6.88 53.67
CA LEU A 198 28.38 -6.43 52.29
C LEU A 198 26.93 -6.55 51.85
N LEU A 199 26.26 -7.67 52.16
CA LEU A 199 24.85 -7.85 51.84
C LEU A 199 23.96 -6.82 52.57
N ARG A 200 24.35 -6.42 53.79
CA ARG A 200 23.66 -5.37 54.55
C ARG A 200 23.80 -4.01 53.88
N GLU A 201 25.01 -3.62 53.46
CA GLU A 201 25.24 -2.36 52.75
C GLU A 201 24.52 -2.31 51.39
N ILE A 202 24.48 -3.42 50.65
CA ILE A 202 23.74 -3.50 49.39
C ILE A 202 22.24 -3.27 49.62
N GLY A 203 21.66 -3.89 50.66
CA GLY A 203 20.25 -3.67 51.01
C GLY A 203 19.94 -2.22 51.41
N GLU A 204 20.87 -1.54 52.09
CA GLU A 204 20.74 -0.11 52.44
C GLU A 204 20.78 0.78 51.18
N LEU A 205 21.64 0.46 50.21
CA LEU A 205 21.73 1.18 48.93
C LEU A 205 20.50 0.97 48.05
N GLU A 206 19.98 -0.26 47.97
CA GLU A 206 18.73 -0.55 47.23
C GLU A 206 17.54 0.21 47.82
N ALA A 207 17.45 0.31 49.15
CA ALA A 207 16.42 1.10 49.81
C ALA A 207 16.56 2.61 49.47
N MET A 208 17.79 3.13 49.43
CA MET A 208 18.03 4.52 49.04
C MET A 208 17.68 4.80 47.57
N VAL A 209 18.01 3.89 46.66
CA VAL A 209 17.71 4.03 45.22
C VAL A 209 16.22 3.87 44.95
N GLY A 210 15.52 2.99 45.66
CA GLY A 210 14.07 2.84 45.58
C GLY A 210 13.29 4.12 45.92
N HIS A 211 13.87 5.02 46.72
CA HIS A 211 13.28 6.33 47.01
C HIS A 211 13.55 7.41 45.94
N LEU A 212 14.46 7.16 45.00
CA LEU A 212 14.85 8.10 43.95
C LEU A 212 14.16 7.83 42.60
N VAL A 213 13.47 6.71 42.45
CA VAL A 213 12.65 6.41 41.26
C VAL A 213 11.18 6.72 41.61
N PRO A 214 10.65 7.90 41.24
CA PRO A 214 9.23 8.17 41.38
C PRO A 214 8.42 7.25 40.43
N GLU A 215 7.35 6.65 40.96
CA GLU A 215 6.35 5.90 40.17
C GLU A 215 5.72 6.73 39.05
#